data_AF-A0A365K8E8-F1
#
_entry.id   AF-A0A365K8E8-F1
#
_cell.length_a   1.000
_cell.length_b   1.000
_cell.length_c   1.000
_cell.angle_alpha   90.00
_cell.angle_beta   90.00
_cell.angle_gamma   90.00
#
_symmetry.space_group_name_H-M   'P 1'
#
loop_
_entity.id
_entity.type
_entity.pdbx_description
1 polymer ?
#
loop_
_entity_poly.entity_id
_entity_poly.type
_entity_poly.pdbx_seq_one_letter_code
_entity_poly.pdbx_strand_id
1 'polypeptide(L)'
;MKLKMNRKELMTNDDIWNAVIRVISEKDFPFESKRVNEAWVVYHYYSELESGGHEMLLHWLGDYIKEVGIQQYREELVNILEKIGAADYAVVEKTYLEHLWQLYQALEENEIEEENFYSKVESADNAYYAENGKIETLLENYFIEIHNDLIDVVED
;
A
#
# COMPACT_ATOMS: atom_id res chain seq x y z
N MET A 1 15.93 -9.45 12.11
CA MET A 1 15.35 -10.22 13.24
C MET A 1 13.88 -9.89 13.32
N LYS A 2 12.99 -10.89 13.42
CA LYS A 2 11.55 -10.66 13.53
C LYS A 2 11.20 -10.13 14.92
N LEU A 3 10.13 -9.37 15.01
CA LEU A 3 9.58 -8.95 16.29
C LEU A 3 9.02 -10.17 17.02
N LYS A 4 9.30 -10.30 18.33
CA LYS A 4 8.72 -11.36 19.17
C LYS A 4 7.41 -10.90 19.79
N MET A 5 6.38 -11.74 19.73
CA MET A 5 5.08 -11.49 20.37
C MET A 5 4.52 -12.78 20.99
N ASN A 6 3.74 -12.64 22.06
CA ASN A 6 3.09 -13.80 22.68
C ASN A 6 1.86 -14.22 21.86
N ARG A 7 1.56 -15.53 21.82
CA ARG A 7 0.37 -16.06 21.14
C ARG A 7 -0.94 -15.37 21.55
N LYS A 8 -1.06 -14.98 22.83
CA LYS A 8 -2.23 -14.28 23.36
C LYS A 8 -2.45 -12.88 22.78
N GLU A 9 -1.43 -12.29 22.15
CA GLU A 9 -1.48 -10.99 21.48
C GLU A 9 -1.90 -11.11 20.00
N LEU A 10 -2.29 -12.31 19.54
CA LEU A 10 -2.60 -12.63 18.14
C LEU A 10 -3.89 -13.48 18.03
N MET A 11 -4.85 -13.25 18.92
CA MET A 11 -6.02 -14.13 19.09
C MET A 11 -7.18 -13.78 18.14
N THR A 12 -7.27 -12.52 17.74
CA THR A 12 -8.30 -12.01 16.83
C THR A 12 -7.68 -11.44 15.56
N ASN A 13 -8.51 -11.21 14.53
CA ASN A 13 -8.03 -10.58 13.30
C ASN A 13 -7.54 -9.15 13.56
N ASP A 14 -8.22 -8.39 14.43
CA ASP A 14 -7.79 -7.05 14.85
C ASP A 14 -6.42 -7.09 15.56
N ASP A 15 -6.20 -8.11 16.41
CA ASP A 15 -4.90 -8.31 17.07
C ASP A 15 -3.80 -8.55 16.02
N ILE A 16 -4.07 -9.41 15.03
CA ILE A 16 -3.14 -9.70 13.94
C ILE A 16 -2.88 -8.46 13.09
N TRP A 17 -3.93 -7.70 12.75
CA TRP A 17 -3.82 -6.46 11.99
C TRP A 17 -2.89 -5.46 12.69
N ASN A 18 -3.16 -5.19 13.96
CA ASN A 18 -2.32 -4.30 14.77
C ASN A 18 -0.88 -4.80 14.92
N ALA A 19 -0.71 -6.11 15.03
CA ALA A 19 0.61 -6.73 15.11
C ALA A 19 1.42 -6.59 13.82
N VAL A 20 0.78 -6.80 12.66
CA VAL A 20 1.41 -6.60 11.36
C VAL A 20 1.76 -5.13 11.15
N ILE A 21 0.87 -4.19 11.48
CA ILE A 21 1.15 -2.75 11.46
C ILE A 21 2.38 -2.44 12.30
N ARG A 22 2.44 -2.96 13.54
CA ARG A 22 3.59 -2.75 14.41
C ARG A 22 4.89 -3.24 13.80
N VAL A 23 4.90 -4.35 13.06
CA VAL A 23 6.08 -4.85 12.36
C VAL A 23 6.51 -3.90 11.23
N ILE A 24 5.57 -3.50 10.37
CA ILE A 24 5.88 -2.63 9.22
C ILE A 24 6.16 -1.18 9.63
N SER A 25 5.85 -0.77 10.86
CA SER A 25 6.19 0.54 11.42
C SER A 25 7.41 0.52 12.35
N GLU A 26 8.04 -0.64 12.60
CA GLU A 26 9.14 -0.73 13.59
C GLU A 26 10.42 -0.03 13.13
N LYS A 27 10.66 0.01 11.82
CA LYS A 27 11.91 0.49 11.22
C LYS A 27 11.63 1.18 9.89
N ASP A 28 12.63 1.92 9.44
CA ASP A 28 12.63 2.53 8.12
C ASP A 28 12.61 1.46 7.03
N PHE A 29 11.72 1.64 6.06
CA PHE A 29 11.65 0.87 4.83
C PHE A 29 12.84 1.25 3.91
N PRO A 30 13.42 0.33 3.11
CA PRO A 30 13.03 -1.06 2.90
C PRO A 30 13.58 -2.05 3.94
N PHE A 31 12.85 -3.14 4.15
CA PHE A 31 13.22 -4.24 5.02
C PHE A 31 14.01 -5.32 4.27
N GLU A 32 14.83 -6.09 5.01
CA GLU A 32 15.52 -7.28 4.48
C GLU A 32 14.54 -8.37 4.00
N SER A 33 13.35 -8.43 4.60
CA SER A 33 12.33 -9.43 4.28
C SER A 33 11.42 -8.94 3.18
N LYS A 34 11.42 -9.64 2.04
CA LYS A 34 10.50 -9.36 0.92
C LYS A 34 9.02 -9.38 1.37
N ARG A 35 8.63 -10.32 2.24
CA ARG A 35 7.26 -10.41 2.77
C ARG A 35 6.88 -9.17 3.59
N VAL A 36 7.81 -8.62 4.37
CA VAL A 36 7.57 -7.38 5.13
C VAL A 36 7.43 -6.20 4.16
N ASN A 37 8.27 -6.11 3.12
CA ASN A 37 8.16 -5.08 2.09
C ASN A 37 6.81 -5.14 1.36
N GLU A 38 6.38 -6.34 0.95
CA GLU A 38 5.08 -6.53 0.29
C GLU A 38 3.92 -6.08 1.19
N ALA A 39 3.95 -6.43 2.49
CA ALA A 39 2.96 -6.00 3.46
C ALA A 39 3.00 -4.47 3.66
N TRP A 40 4.19 -3.87 3.72
CA TRP A 40 4.37 -2.43 3.85
C TRP A 40 3.80 -1.67 2.65
N VAL A 41 4.09 -2.12 1.42
CA VAL A 41 3.64 -1.48 0.17
C VAL A 41 2.11 -1.50 0.08
N VAL A 42 1.48 -2.66 0.26
CA VAL A 42 0.03 -2.77 0.10
C VAL A 42 -0.74 -2.12 1.25
N TYR A 43 -0.17 -2.10 2.46
CA TYR A 43 -0.75 -1.38 3.60
C TYR A 43 -0.76 0.12 3.36
N HIS A 44 0.37 0.71 2.96
CA HIS A 44 0.44 2.16 2.70
C HIS A 44 -0.38 2.53 1.46
N TYR A 45 -0.43 1.67 0.44
CA TYR A 45 -1.39 1.86 -0.65
C TYR A 45 -2.83 2.00 -0.14
N TYR A 46 -3.31 1.02 0.63
CA TYR A 46 -4.65 1.09 1.21
C TYR A 46 -4.84 2.31 2.12
N SER A 47 -3.91 2.53 3.07
CA SER A 47 -3.97 3.62 4.05
C SER A 47 -4.10 4.99 3.39
N GLU A 48 -3.27 5.27 2.36
CA GLU A 48 -3.27 6.57 1.73
C GLU A 48 -4.47 6.79 0.81
N LEU A 49 -4.94 5.75 0.12
CA LEU A 49 -6.16 5.83 -0.67
C LEU A 49 -7.39 6.10 0.20
N GLU A 50 -7.47 5.53 1.40
CA GLU A 50 -8.56 5.81 2.34
C GLU A 50 -8.42 7.17 3.06
N SER A 51 -7.22 7.72 3.19
CA SER A 51 -6.97 8.98 3.91
C SER A 51 -7.08 10.23 3.03
N GLY A 52 -6.69 10.12 1.75
CA GLY A 52 -6.64 11.26 0.83
C GLY A 52 -6.47 10.88 -0.64
N GLY A 53 -6.81 9.65 -1.02
CA GLY A 53 -6.80 9.20 -2.42
C GLY A 53 -5.41 9.10 -3.03
N HIS A 54 -5.36 9.09 -4.36
CA HIS A 54 -4.10 8.94 -5.10
C HIS A 54 -3.15 10.13 -4.90
N GLU A 55 -3.63 11.34 -4.59
CA GLU A 55 -2.74 12.46 -4.24
C GLU A 55 -1.90 12.11 -2.99
N MET A 56 -2.57 11.63 -1.95
CA MET A 56 -1.91 11.28 -0.69
C MET A 56 -0.93 10.11 -0.87
N LEU A 57 -1.27 9.14 -1.73
CA LEU A 57 -0.37 8.05 -2.11
C LEU A 57 0.94 8.58 -2.73
N LEU A 58 0.82 9.48 -3.72
CA LEU A 58 1.97 10.01 -4.45
C LEU A 58 2.81 10.95 -3.57
N HIS A 59 2.17 11.64 -2.64
CA HIS A 59 2.87 12.45 -1.65
C HIS A 59 3.69 11.58 -0.68
N TRP A 60 3.05 10.61 -0.01
CA TRP A 60 3.72 9.79 1.01
C TRP A 60 4.74 8.81 0.45
N LEU A 61 4.44 8.16 -0.68
CA LEU A 61 5.35 7.22 -1.32
C LEU A 61 6.27 7.89 -2.35
N GLY A 62 6.19 9.20 -2.53
CA GLY A 62 6.91 9.93 -3.56
C GLY A 62 8.43 9.74 -3.50
N ASP A 63 9.01 9.70 -2.30
CA ASP A 63 10.46 9.47 -2.15
C ASP A 63 10.85 8.05 -2.55
N TYR A 64 10.04 7.04 -2.17
CA TYR A 64 10.27 5.67 -2.62
C TYR A 64 10.11 5.54 -4.15
N ILE A 65 9.05 6.12 -4.71
CA ILE A 65 8.79 6.11 -6.15
C ILE A 65 9.94 6.78 -6.92
N LYS A 66 10.51 7.87 -6.40
CA LYS A 66 11.70 8.52 -6.98
C LYS A 66 12.92 7.60 -6.94
N GLU A 67 13.10 6.84 -5.86
CA GLU A 67 14.23 5.93 -5.68
C GLU A 67 14.17 4.74 -6.65
N VAL A 68 13.02 4.05 -6.74
CA VAL A 68 12.90 2.82 -7.55
C VAL A 68 12.40 3.06 -8.96
N GLY A 69 11.77 4.20 -9.21
CA GLY A 69 11.10 4.55 -10.45
C GLY A 69 9.64 4.07 -10.48
N ILE A 70 8.77 4.91 -11.08
CA ILE A 70 7.33 4.68 -11.14
C ILE A 70 6.93 3.35 -11.80
N GLN A 71 7.65 2.91 -12.83
CA GLN A 71 7.40 1.63 -13.50
C GLN A 71 7.61 0.47 -12.54
N GLN A 72 8.71 0.49 -11.80
CA GLN A 72 9.07 -0.56 -10.84
C GLN A 72 8.09 -0.58 -9.67
N TYR A 73 7.73 0.59 -9.14
CA TYR A 73 6.73 0.71 -8.08
C TYR A 73 5.36 0.19 -8.53
N ARG A 74 4.87 0.61 -9.70
CA ARG A 74 3.59 0.14 -10.26
C ARG A 74 3.59 -1.38 -10.43
N GLU A 75 4.65 -1.94 -11.00
CA GLU A 75 4.75 -3.40 -11.19
C GLU A 75 4.76 -4.15 -9.86
N GLU A 76 5.48 -3.65 -8.86
CA GLU A 76 5.47 -4.23 -7.51
C GLU A 76 4.07 -4.20 -6.91
N LEU A 77 3.43 -3.03 -6.88
CA LEU A 77 2.08 -2.85 -6.33
C LEU A 77 1.05 -3.74 -7.03
N VAL A 78 1.04 -3.74 -8.37
CA VAL A 78 0.16 -4.59 -9.17
C VAL A 78 0.31 -6.06 -8.84
N ASN A 79 1.55 -6.55 -8.75
CA ASN A 79 1.81 -7.94 -8.45
C ASN A 79 1.32 -8.32 -7.04
N ILE A 80 1.47 -7.41 -6.08
CA ILE A 80 0.98 -7.63 -4.71
C ILE A 80 -0.56 -7.63 -4.69
N LEU A 81 -1.20 -6.67 -5.35
CA LEU A 81 -2.66 -6.59 -5.45
C LEU A 81 -3.24 -7.87 -6.08
N GLU A 82 -2.67 -8.33 -7.19
CA GLU A 82 -3.08 -9.60 -7.81
C GLU A 82 -2.87 -10.80 -6.87
N LYS A 83 -1.75 -10.83 -6.14
CA LYS A 83 -1.44 -11.89 -5.17
C LYS A 83 -2.46 -11.97 -4.04
N ILE A 84 -2.99 -10.84 -3.56
CA ILE A 84 -4.01 -10.81 -2.50
C ILE A 84 -5.45 -10.92 -3.04
N GLY A 85 -5.62 -11.15 -4.35
CA GLY A 85 -6.94 -11.26 -4.98
C GLY A 85 -7.61 -9.91 -5.30
N ALA A 86 -6.90 -8.80 -5.17
CA ALA A 86 -7.35 -7.44 -5.48
C ALA A 86 -7.09 -7.07 -6.95
N ALA A 87 -7.36 -8.00 -7.88
CA ALA A 87 -7.05 -7.82 -9.30
C ALA A 87 -7.75 -6.60 -9.93
N ASP A 88 -8.96 -6.25 -9.49
CA ASP A 88 -9.68 -5.09 -10.00
C ASP A 88 -8.97 -3.77 -9.61
N TYR A 89 -8.44 -3.67 -8.38
CA TYR A 89 -7.59 -2.56 -7.97
C TYR A 89 -6.29 -2.50 -8.78
N ALA A 90 -5.69 -3.66 -9.08
CA ALA A 90 -4.52 -3.71 -9.95
C ALA A 90 -4.80 -3.14 -11.36
N VAL A 91 -6.03 -3.27 -11.88
CA VAL A 91 -6.44 -2.66 -13.15
C VAL A 91 -6.50 -1.13 -13.03
N VAL A 92 -6.99 -0.59 -11.90
CA VAL A 92 -6.97 0.85 -11.62
C VAL A 92 -5.53 1.37 -11.69
N GLU A 93 -4.60 0.75 -10.95
CA GLU A 93 -3.20 1.22 -10.89
C GLU A 93 -2.46 1.08 -12.22
N LYS A 94 -2.74 0.01 -12.99
CA LYS A 94 -2.22 -0.12 -14.36
C LYS A 94 -2.67 1.02 -15.27
N THR A 95 -3.86 1.55 -15.04
CA THR A 95 -4.49 2.56 -15.88
C THR A 95 -4.00 3.97 -15.55
N TYR A 96 -3.87 4.30 -14.25
CA TYR A 96 -3.71 5.69 -13.82
C TYR A 96 -2.33 6.02 -13.26
N LEU A 97 -1.70 5.12 -12.51
CA LEU A 97 -0.62 5.46 -11.58
C LEU A 97 0.59 6.14 -12.24
N GLU A 98 1.03 5.65 -13.40
CA GLU A 98 2.16 6.24 -14.14
C GLU A 98 1.88 7.66 -14.62
N HIS A 99 0.68 7.90 -15.14
CA HIS A 99 0.30 9.22 -15.63
C HIS A 99 0.06 10.20 -14.49
N LEU A 100 -0.56 9.74 -13.39
CA LEU A 100 -0.73 10.56 -12.19
C LEU A 100 0.62 10.98 -11.60
N TRP A 101 1.61 10.08 -11.58
CA TRP A 101 2.95 10.41 -11.12
C TRP A 101 3.59 11.51 -11.97
N GLN A 102 3.48 11.44 -13.30
CA GLN A 102 4.00 12.47 -14.20
C GLN A 102 3.33 13.83 -13.94
N LEU A 103 2.00 13.85 -13.73
CA LEU A 103 1.28 15.07 -13.41
C LEU A 103 1.65 15.61 -12.03
N TYR A 104 1.84 14.74 -11.04
CA TYR A 104 2.28 15.12 -9.71
C TYR A 104 3.66 15.80 -9.74
N GLN A 105 4.62 15.23 -10.48
CA GLN A 105 5.93 15.86 -10.66
C GLN A 105 5.83 17.22 -11.36
N ALA A 106 5.05 17.30 -12.44
CA ALA A 106 4.84 18.56 -13.16
C ALA A 106 4.15 19.62 -12.27
N LEU A 107 3.26 19.21 -11.38
CA LEU A 107 2.61 20.09 -10.42
C LEU A 107 3.62 20.65 -9.40
N GLU A 108 4.45 19.79 -8.81
CA GLU A 108 5.51 20.18 -7.87
C GLU A 108 6.52 21.17 -8.51
N GLU A 109 6.76 21.02 -9.81
CA GLU A 109 7.62 21.91 -10.59
C GLU A 109 6.91 23.18 -11.11
N ASN A 110 5.62 23.37 -10.77
CA ASN A 110 4.76 24.47 -11.24
C ASN A 110 4.62 24.53 -12.78
N GLU A 111 4.68 23.39 -13.46
CA GLU A 111 4.57 23.27 -14.91
C GLU A 111 3.14 23.10 -15.41
N ILE A 112 2.20 22.73 -14.51
CA ILE A 112 0.78 22.59 -14.82
C ILE A 112 -0.09 23.30 -13.79
N GLU A 113 -1.31 23.63 -14.19
CA GLU A 113 -2.35 24.11 -13.26
C GLU A 113 -2.88 22.98 -12.38
N GLU A 114 -3.13 23.26 -11.11
CA GLU A 114 -3.69 22.32 -10.12
C GLU A 114 -4.94 21.58 -10.62
N GLU A 115 -5.86 22.28 -11.31
CA GLU A 115 -7.10 21.70 -11.84
C GLU A 115 -6.85 20.53 -12.81
N ASN A 116 -5.76 20.61 -13.60
CA ASN A 116 -5.40 19.53 -14.53
C ASN A 116 -4.94 18.28 -13.79
N PHE A 117 -4.27 18.42 -12.65
CA PHE A 117 -3.90 17.30 -11.78
C PHE A 117 -5.14 16.73 -11.08
N TYR A 118 -5.90 17.57 -10.38
CA TYR A 118 -7.03 17.13 -9.56
C TYR A 118 -8.15 16.45 -10.37
N SER A 119 -8.43 16.90 -11.60
CA SER A 119 -9.40 16.22 -12.47
C SER A 119 -9.00 14.78 -12.83
N LYS A 120 -7.69 14.49 -12.89
CA LYS A 120 -7.17 13.14 -13.14
C LYS A 120 -7.12 12.30 -11.89
N VAL A 121 -6.75 12.89 -10.75
CA VAL A 121 -6.82 12.24 -9.43
C VAL A 121 -8.26 11.80 -9.14
N GLU A 122 -9.25 12.68 -9.31
CA GLU A 122 -10.66 12.37 -9.10
C GLU A 122 -11.14 11.19 -9.97
N SER A 123 -10.64 11.09 -11.20
CA SER A 123 -10.98 9.97 -12.09
C SER A 123 -10.43 8.64 -11.58
N ALA A 124 -9.21 8.63 -11.03
CA ALA A 124 -8.59 7.45 -10.47
C ALA A 124 -9.20 7.05 -9.13
N ASP A 125 -9.46 8.03 -8.25
CA ASP A 125 -10.14 7.82 -6.96
C ASP A 125 -11.54 7.25 -7.18
N ASN A 126 -12.31 7.78 -8.11
CA ASN A 126 -13.62 7.24 -8.45
C ASN A 126 -13.54 5.79 -8.96
N ALA A 127 -12.52 5.45 -9.74
CA ALA A 127 -12.30 4.07 -10.20
C ALA A 127 -11.93 3.14 -9.03
N TYR A 128 -11.09 3.60 -8.09
CA TYR A 128 -10.78 2.89 -6.86
C TYR A 128 -12.04 2.65 -6.00
N TYR A 129 -12.84 3.69 -5.76
CA TYR A 129 -14.04 3.59 -4.93
C TYR A 129 -15.16 2.76 -5.58
N ALA A 130 -15.19 2.65 -6.92
CA ALA A 130 -16.13 1.78 -7.62
C ALA A 130 -15.98 0.29 -7.24
N GLU A 131 -14.82 -0.10 -6.70
CA GLU A 131 -14.54 -1.46 -6.20
C GLU A 131 -15.17 -1.76 -4.83
N ASN A 132 -15.91 -0.80 -4.25
CA ASN A 132 -16.74 -0.94 -3.04
C ASN A 132 -15.97 -1.34 -1.78
N GLY A 133 -14.74 -0.85 -1.61
CA GLY A 133 -13.97 -1.00 -0.36
C GLY A 133 -13.57 -2.43 0.01
N LYS A 134 -13.69 -3.41 -0.91
CA LYS A 134 -13.36 -4.82 -0.63
C LYS A 134 -11.88 -5.05 -0.29
N ILE A 135 -11.01 -4.10 -0.63
CA ILE A 135 -9.56 -4.20 -0.37
C ILE A 135 -9.20 -4.34 1.11
N GLU A 136 -9.95 -3.72 2.02
CA GLU A 136 -9.69 -3.81 3.46
C GLU A 136 -9.77 -5.27 3.92
N THR A 137 -10.85 -5.96 3.54
CA THR A 137 -11.05 -7.38 3.86
C THR A 137 -10.01 -8.28 3.17
N LEU A 138 -9.60 -7.96 1.94
CA LEU A 138 -8.54 -8.70 1.25
C LEU A 138 -7.19 -8.54 1.97
N LEU A 139 -6.90 -7.33 2.45
CA LEU A 139 -5.70 -7.01 3.20
C LEU A 139 -5.69 -7.69 4.57
N GLU A 140 -6.83 -7.69 5.28
CA GLU A 140 -6.99 -8.41 6.54
C GLU A 140 -6.72 -9.91 6.38
N ASN A 141 -7.31 -10.53 5.35
CA ASN A 141 -7.07 -11.94 5.03
C ASN A 141 -5.60 -12.21 4.71
N TYR A 142 -4.96 -11.31 3.95
CA TYR A 142 -3.55 -11.42 3.65
C TYR A 142 -2.68 -11.35 4.92
N PHE A 143 -2.98 -10.44 5.84
CA PHE A 143 -2.27 -10.33 7.12
C PHE A 143 -2.42 -11.58 7.98
N ILE A 144 -3.62 -12.16 8.02
CA ILE A 144 -3.86 -13.45 8.67
C ILE A 144 -3.01 -14.56 8.04
N GLU A 145 -2.85 -14.58 6.72
CA GLU A 145 -2.02 -15.58 6.05
C GLU A 145 -0.53 -15.44 6.44
N ILE A 146 -0.02 -14.21 6.53
CA ILE A 146 1.42 -13.96 6.60
C ILE A 146 1.96 -13.67 7.99
N HIS A 147 1.14 -13.42 9.02
CA HIS A 147 1.63 -12.90 10.30
C HIS A 147 2.72 -13.76 10.96
N ASN A 148 2.64 -15.10 10.85
CA ASN A 148 3.68 -16.00 11.39
C ASN A 148 5.00 -15.93 10.59
N ASP A 149 4.96 -15.49 9.34
CA ASP A 149 6.16 -15.19 8.56
C ASP A 149 6.80 -13.86 8.99
N LEU A 150 6.03 -12.94 9.58
CA LEU A 150 6.50 -11.62 10.00
C LEU A 150 6.91 -11.56 11.47
N ILE A 151 6.31 -12.39 12.31
CA ILE A 151 6.42 -12.34 13.78
C ILE A 151 6.98 -13.66 14.32
N ASP A 152 7.93 -13.57 15.26
CA ASP A 152 8.37 -14.73 16.04
C ASP A 152 7.38 -14.94 17.20
N VAL A 153 6.39 -15.81 16.97
CA VAL A 153 5.38 -16.13 17.98
C VAL A 153 5.98 -17.03 19.07
N VAL A 154 5.88 -16.59 20.32
CA VAL A 154 6.27 -17.38 21.48
C VAL A 154 5.03 -17.83 22.25
N GLU A 155 5.06 -19.07 22.73
CA GLU A 155 4.08 -19.56 23.71
C GLU A 155 4.36 -18.88 25.06
N ASP A 156 3.30 -18.62 25.82
CA ASP A 156 3.39 -18.03 27.18
C ASP A 156 4.22 -18.91 28.14
#